data_AF-A0A6M1SHD3-F1
#
_entry.id   AF-A0A6M1SHD3-F1
#
_cell.length_a   1.000
_cell.length_b   1.000
_cell.length_c   1.000
_cell.angle_alpha   90.00
_cell.angle_beta   90.00
_cell.angle_gamma   90.00
#
_symmetry.space_group_name_H-M   'P 1'
#
loop_
_entity.id
_entity.type
_entity.pdbx_description
1 polymer ?
#
loop_
_entity_poly.entity_id
_entity_poly.type
_entity_poly.pdbx_seq_one_letter_code
_entity_poly.pdbx_strand_id
1 'polypeptide(L)' 'PTQEHIVQLMKKAAERIPAERLWVNPDCGLKTRQWAEVIPALTNMVAAAKTLRQSV' A
#
# COMPACT_ATOMS: atom_id res chain seq x y z
N PRO A 1 0.65 5.79 -7.35
CA PRO A 1 -0.36 6.17 -6.32
C PRO A 1 0.32 6.96 -5.20
N THR A 2 -0.39 7.89 -4.54
CA THR A 2 0.14 8.61 -3.37
C THR A 2 0.09 7.74 -2.12
N GLN A 3 0.87 8.11 -1.10
CA GLN A 3 0.87 7.42 0.20
C GLN A 3 -0.52 7.51 0.86
N GLU A 4 -1.14 8.69 0.84
CA GLU A 4 -2.44 8.96 1.46
C GLU A 4 -3.53 8.08 0.86
N HIS A 5 -3.51 7.89 -0.46
CA HIS A 5 -4.47 7.05 -1.15
C HIS A 5 -4.39 5.59 -0.69
N ILE A 6 -3.18 5.05 -0.56
CA ILE A 6 -2.94 3.67 -0.09
C ILE A 6 -3.39 3.52 1.36
N VAL A 7 -3.07 4.49 2.23
CA VAL A 7 -3.53 4.49 3.64
C VAL A 7 -5.06 4.46 3.72
N GLN A 8 -5.75 5.26 2.91
CA GLN A 8 -7.21 5.28 2.89
C GLN A 8 -7.82 3.95 2.44
N LEU A 9 -7.25 3.29 1.43
CA LEU A 9 -7.69 1.97 0.99
C LEU A 9 -7.51 0.92 2.08
N MET A 10 -6.36 0.92 2.77
CA MET A 10 -6.08 -0.05 3.83
C MET A 10 -6.97 0.17 5.06
N LYS A 11 -7.31 1.42 5.41
CA LYS A 11 -8.27 1.71 6.47
C LYS A 11 -9.65 1.11 6.16
N LYS A 12 -10.12 1.24 4.91
CA LYS A 12 -11.38 0.62 4.47
C LYS A 12 -11.31 -0.91 4.54
N ALA A 13 -10.18 -1.52 4.16
CA ALA A 13 -10.01 -2.96 4.26
C ALA A 13 -10.05 -3.45 5.73
N ALA A 14 -9.44 -2.68 6.64
CA ALA A 14 -9.41 -2.98 8.07
C ALA A 14 -10.80 -2.93 8.75
N GLU A 15 -11.79 -2.26 8.15
CA GLU A 15 -13.19 -2.33 8.62
C GLU A 15 -13.80 -3.73 8.49
N ARG A 16 -13.22 -4.60 7.64
CA ARG A 16 -13.78 -5.92 7.29
C ARG A 16 -12.85 -7.09 7.59
N ILE A 17 -11.54 -6.86 7.58
CA ILE A 17 -10.52 -7.88 7.77
C ILE A 17 -9.61 -7.45 8.92
N PRO A 18 -9.36 -8.31 9.94
CA PRO A 18 -8.42 -8.01 11.01
C PRO A 18 -7.03 -7.64 10.47
N ALA A 19 -6.38 -6.66 11.10
CA ALA A 19 -5.13 -6.08 10.62
C ALA A 19 -4.01 -7.13 10.47
N GLU A 20 -3.97 -8.12 11.36
CA GLU A 20 -3.01 -9.23 11.34
C GLU A 20 -3.16 -10.16 10.12
N ARG A 21 -4.27 -10.05 9.38
CA ARG A 21 -4.52 -10.80 8.14
C ARG A 21 -4.38 -9.95 6.87
N LEU A 22 -4.08 -8.66 7.01
CA LEU A 22 -3.98 -7.73 5.88
C LEU A 22 -2.53 -7.59 5.40
N TRP A 23 -2.36 -7.66 4.07
CA TRP A 23 -1.09 -7.48 3.39
C TRP A 23 -1.18 -6.31 2.42
N VAL A 24 -0.05 -5.62 2.21
CA VAL A 24 0.06 -4.52 1.25
C VAL A 24 0.98 -4.96 0.13
N ASN A 25 0.44 -5.09 -1.08
CA ASN A 25 1.16 -5.42 -2.30
C ASN A 25 0.49 -4.79 -3.52
N PRO A 26 1.18 -4.70 -4.68
CA PRO A 26 0.54 -4.30 -5.93
C PRO A 26 -0.50 -5.33 -6.40
N ASP A 27 -1.44 -4.89 -7.23
CA ASP A 27 -2.50 -5.75 -7.78
C ASP A 27 -1.96 -6.97 -8.56
N CYS A 28 -0.83 -6.80 -9.24
CA CYS A 28 -0.19 -7.84 -10.05
C CYS A 28 1.31 -7.55 -10.25
N GLY A 29 1.99 -8.39 -11.04
CA GLY A 29 3.36 -8.17 -11.46
C GLY A 29 3.54 -6.88 -12.27
N LEU A 30 4.75 -6.31 -12.21
CA LEU A 30 5.07 -4.99 -12.78
C LEU A 30 5.75 -5.07 -14.16
N LYS A 31 5.69 -6.22 -14.85
CA LYS A 31 6.40 -6.48 -16.13
C LYS A 31 6.12 -5.41 -17.20
N THR A 32 4.92 -4.83 -17.21
CA THR A 32 4.47 -3.84 -18.21
C THR A 32 4.64 -2.39 -17.76
N ARG A 33 5.21 -2.15 -16.58
CA ARG A 33 5.39 -0.80 -16.00
C ARG A 33 6.80 -0.28 -16.22
N GLN A 34 6.93 1.04 -16.21
CA GLN A 34 8.22 1.73 -16.38
C GLN A 34 8.83 2.05 -15.02
N TRP A 35 10.16 2.09 -14.94
CA TRP A 35 10.87 2.38 -13.68
C TRP A 35 10.47 3.72 -13.05
N ALA A 36 10.27 4.75 -13.88
CA ALA A 36 9.84 6.09 -13.44
C ALA A 36 8.45 6.08 -12.75
N GLU A 37 7.61 5.08 -13.03
CA GLU A 37 6.33 4.86 -12.36
C GLU A 37 6.49 3.95 -11.14
N VAL A 38 7.23 2.85 -11.29
CA VAL A 38 7.32 1.78 -10.29
C VAL A 38 8.02 2.25 -9.02
N ILE A 39 9.16 2.92 -9.13
CA ILE A 39 9.95 3.33 -7.96
C ILE A 39 9.13 4.25 -7.03
N PRO A 40 8.52 5.35 -7.50
CA PRO A 40 7.72 6.20 -6.60
C PRO A 40 6.48 5.47 -6.09
N ALA A 41 5.81 4.64 -6.90
CA ALA A 41 4.64 3.89 -6.47
C ALA A 41 4.95 2.91 -5.32
N LEU A 42 6.03 2.12 -5.44
CA LEU A 42 6.46 1.18 -4.41
C LEU A 42 7.00 1.90 -3.16
N THR A 43 7.71 3.02 -3.36
CA THR A 43 8.18 3.87 -2.24
C THR A 43 7.00 4.35 -1.40
N ASN A 44 5.96 4.88 -2.06
CA ASN A 44 4.74 5.34 -1.40
C ASN A 44 3.99 4.19 -0.71
N MET A 45 3.96 3.00 -1.33
CA MET A 45 3.33 1.81 -0.76
C MET A 45 4.01 1.36 0.54
N VAL A 46 5.34 1.32 0.56
CA VAL A 46 6.11 0.99 1.77
C VAL A 46 5.94 2.06 2.85
N ALA A 47 5.93 3.35 2.47
CA ALA A 47 5.69 4.45 3.41
C ALA A 47 4.30 4.35 4.05
N ALA A 48 3.24 4.07 3.26
CA ALA A 48 1.90 3.85 3.75
C ALA A 48 1.83 2.69 4.75
N ALA A 49 2.49 1.57 4.45
CA ALA A 49 2.56 0.42 5.36
C ALA A 49 3.27 0.78 6.69
N LYS A 50 4.34 1.58 6.66
CA LYS A 50 5.01 2.07 7.87
C LYS A 50 4.08 2.96 8.72
N THR A 51 3.36 3.90 8.10
CA THR A 51 2.38 4.75 8.78
C THR A 51 1.27 3.93 9.45
N LEU A 52 0.73 2.93 8.76
CA LEU A 52 -0.33 2.08 9.29
C LEU A 52 0.16 1.29 10.52
N ARG A 53 1.38 0.74 10.50
CA ARG A 53 1.96 0.01 11.63
C ARG A 53 2.22 0.87 12.87
N GLN A 54 2.46 2.16 12.71
CA GLN A 54 2.61 3.10 13.82
C GLN A 54 1.29 3.46 14.50
N SER A 55 0.15 3.14 13.85
CA SER A 55 -1.19 3.47 14.33
C SER A 55 -1.88 2.30 15.04
N VAL A 56 -1.17 1.19 15.25
CA VAL A 56 -1.64 -0.02 15.94
C VAL A 56 -1.06 -0.07 17.35
#